data_AF-A0A512CI34-F1
#
_entry.id   AF-A0A512CI34-F1
#
_cell.length_a   1.000
_cell.length_b   1.000
_cell.length_c   1.000
_cell.angle_alpha   90.00
_cell.angle_beta   90.00
_cell.angle_gamma   90.00
#
_symmetry.space_group_name_H-M   'P 1'
#
loop_
_entity.id
_entity.type
_entity.pdbx_description
1 polymer ?
#
loop_
_entity_poly.entity_id
_entity_poly.type
_entity_poly.pdbx_seq_one_letter_code
_entity_poly.pdbx_strand_id
1 'polypeptide(L)'
;MYFTLALKLEKIYHVNFKDLSYLFTLPVAIAIIGYFKNNVLRRMTVNQQKQNQLFFLFLLFNIGMFFLMDRVSPFQFISTIPVLAYFITHFFTITKNKLAQNVIGYSYFLIVPLIGYSWTFYLLNDASFDNYKQETTALNEIPEGKTVMVLGDNHSAYQNAVMASPYLNFRLTEIYFAKMGEMKWKTRFYQDLKKENPDIIIDEAAVFDSWIQDLPKLKPLYTRSENGLIYRGVQE
;
A
#
# COMPACT_ATOMS: atom_id res chain seq x y z
N MET A 1 16.00 -2.20 20.49
CA MET A 1 15.44 -3.54 20.19
C MET A 1 14.38 -3.49 19.09
N TYR A 2 13.44 -2.52 19.10
CA TYR A 2 12.42 -2.41 18.03
C TYR A 2 12.95 -1.95 16.66
N PHE A 3 13.96 -1.08 16.61
CA PHE A 3 14.55 -0.58 15.35
C PHE A 3 15.12 -1.70 14.46
N THR A 4 15.78 -2.69 15.07
CA THR A 4 16.35 -3.84 14.36
C THR A 4 15.29 -4.84 13.89
N LEU A 5 14.09 -4.82 14.49
CA LEU A 5 12.97 -5.65 14.08
C LEU A 5 12.35 -5.10 12.79
N ALA A 6 12.19 -3.78 12.70
CA ALA A 6 11.68 -3.10 11.51
C ALA A 6 12.52 -3.39 10.26
N LEU A 7 13.85 -3.53 10.41
CA LEU A 7 14.77 -3.86 9.31
C LEU A 7 14.69 -5.33 8.86
N LYS A 8 14.09 -6.22 9.66
CA LYS A 8 13.95 -7.66 9.37
C LYS A 8 12.59 -8.04 8.80
N LEU A 9 11.65 -7.10 8.75
CA LEU A 9 10.32 -7.33 8.16
C LEU A 9 10.43 -7.35 6.63
N GLU A 10 9.75 -8.31 6.00
CA GLU A 10 9.59 -8.31 4.55
C GLU A 10 8.86 -7.04 4.11
N LYS A 11 9.45 -6.32 3.15
CA LYS A 11 8.89 -5.06 2.65
C LYS A 11 7.87 -5.34 1.55
N ILE A 12 6.68 -4.79 1.72
CA ILE A 12 5.62 -4.86 0.71
C ILE A 12 5.66 -3.59 -0.12
N TYR A 13 5.95 -3.72 -1.41
CA TYR A 13 5.96 -2.60 -2.36
C TYR A 13 4.64 -2.56 -3.10
N HIS A 14 3.84 -1.52 -2.86
CA HIS A 14 2.59 -1.31 -3.62
C HIS A 14 2.82 -0.72 -5.00
N VAL A 15 3.97 -0.05 -5.19
CA VAL A 15 4.39 0.55 -6.46
C VAL A 15 5.86 0.22 -6.70
N ASN A 16 6.20 -0.15 -7.93
CA ASN A 16 7.57 -0.42 -8.32
C ASN A 16 8.43 0.84 -8.12
N PHE A 17 9.63 0.65 -7.57
CA PHE A 17 10.58 1.73 -7.34
C PHE A 17 10.93 2.49 -8.62
N LYS A 18 10.96 1.81 -9.77
CA LYS A 18 11.20 2.45 -11.08
C LYS A 18 10.13 3.48 -11.40
N ASP A 19 8.86 3.13 -11.25
CA ASP A 19 7.72 4.01 -11.53
C ASP A 19 7.71 5.22 -10.58
N LEU A 20 8.02 4.95 -9.32
CA LEU A 20 8.11 6.00 -8.30
C LEU A 20 9.27 6.97 -8.62
N SER A 21 10.43 6.45 -9.04
CA SER A 21 11.56 7.29 -9.43
C SER A 21 11.24 8.14 -10.66
N TYR A 22 10.52 7.63 -11.65
CA TYR A 22 10.09 8.41 -12.82
C TYR A 22 9.25 9.64 -12.40
N LEU A 23 8.25 9.44 -11.54
CA LEU A 23 7.37 10.51 -11.04
C LEU A 23 8.13 11.56 -10.21
N PHE A 24 9.04 11.12 -9.35
CA PHE A 24 9.77 12.02 -8.45
C PHE A 24 11.02 12.65 -9.06
N THR A 25 11.52 12.16 -10.20
CA THR A 25 12.79 12.63 -10.79
C THR A 25 12.79 14.14 -11.01
N LEU A 26 11.77 14.71 -11.66
CA LEU A 26 11.76 16.14 -11.97
C LEU A 26 11.65 17.02 -10.71
N PRO A 27 10.67 16.84 -9.80
CA PRO A 27 10.58 17.65 -8.57
C PRO A 27 11.83 17.54 -7.70
N VAL A 28 12.41 16.35 -7.57
CA VAL A 28 13.62 16.14 -6.78
C VAL A 28 14.83 16.81 -7.43
N ALA A 29 15.01 16.68 -8.76
CA ALA A 29 16.10 17.34 -9.47
C ALA A 29 16.04 18.86 -9.30
N ILE A 30 14.86 19.46 -9.46
CA ILE A 30 14.67 20.91 -9.29
C ILE A 30 14.92 21.33 -7.83
N ALA A 31 14.42 20.56 -6.86
CA ALA A 31 14.67 20.82 -5.44
C ALA A 31 16.18 20.78 -5.11
N ILE A 32 16.92 19.80 -5.65
CA ILE A 32 18.38 19.71 -5.48
C ILE A 32 19.08 20.94 -6.04
N ILE A 33 18.72 21.36 -7.26
CA ILE A 33 19.29 22.57 -7.88
C ILE A 33 18.97 23.80 -7.02
N GLY A 34 17.72 23.94 -6.57
CA GLY A 34 17.28 25.02 -5.70
C GLY A 34 18.05 25.07 -4.38
N TYR A 35 18.27 23.92 -3.74
CA TYR A 35 19.08 23.81 -2.53
C TYR A 35 20.53 24.26 -2.77
N PHE A 36 21.23 23.70 -3.76
CA PHE A 36 22.63 24.06 -4.02
C PHE A 36 22.79 25.54 -4.35
N LYS A 37 21.90 26.07 -5.20
CA LYS A 37 21.95 27.47 -5.62
C LYS A 37 21.67 28.43 -4.46
N ASN A 38 20.73 28.08 -3.58
CA ASN A 38 20.48 28.87 -2.37
C ASN A 38 21.70 28.90 -1.44
N ASN A 39 22.38 27.77 -1.26
CA ASN A 39 23.56 27.69 -0.40
C ASN A 39 24.83 28.32 -1.00
N VAL A 40 25.01 28.26 -2.33
CA VAL A 40 26.24 28.72 -3.00
C VAL A 40 26.16 30.17 -3.48
N LEU A 41 25.04 30.60 -4.05
CA LEU A 41 24.96 31.89 -4.75
C LEU A 41 24.36 33.02 -3.91
N ARG A 42 23.62 32.71 -2.84
CA ARG A 42 22.84 33.70 -2.10
C ARG A 42 23.39 33.85 -0.69
N ARG A 43 23.69 35.09 -0.30
CA ARG A 43 23.95 35.40 1.11
C ARG A 43 22.63 35.27 1.88
N MET A 44 22.60 34.35 2.84
CA MET A 44 21.44 34.08 3.68
C MET A 44 21.59 34.80 5.01
N THR A 45 20.48 35.30 5.56
CA THR A 45 20.48 35.76 6.96
C THR A 45 20.56 34.55 7.90
N VAL A 46 20.96 34.77 9.16
CA VAL A 46 21.04 33.71 10.18
C VAL A 46 19.72 32.93 10.30
N ASN A 47 18.58 33.64 10.25
CA ASN A 47 17.26 32.99 10.32
C ASN A 47 16.96 32.14 9.07
N GLN A 48 17.30 32.64 7.88
CA GLN A 48 17.13 31.87 6.64
C GLN A 48 18.01 30.62 6.62
N GLN A 49 19.25 30.73 7.11
CA GLN A 49 20.17 29.60 7.20
C GLN A 49 19.65 28.53 8.17
N LYS A 50 19.15 28.92 9.35
CA LYS A 50 18.51 27.99 10.30
C LYS A 50 17.28 27.31 9.70
N GLN A 51 16.45 28.06 8.98
CA GLN A 51 15.29 27.49 8.27
C GLN A 51 15.72 26.47 7.21
N ASN A 52 16.77 26.78 6.43
CA ASN A 52 17.33 25.87 5.43
C ASN A 52 17.85 24.57 6.05
N GLN A 53 18.56 24.68 7.19
CA GLN A 53 19.04 23.52 7.95
C GLN A 53 17.88 22.69 8.50
N LEU A 54 16.83 23.33 9.01
CA LEU A 54 15.64 22.65 9.52
C LEU A 54 14.94 21.85 8.41
N PHE A 55 14.72 22.45 7.24
CA PHE A 55 14.12 21.73 6.11
C PHE A 55 15.01 20.60 5.60
N PHE A 56 16.32 20.79 5.57
CA PHE A 56 17.26 19.73 5.22
C PHE A 56 17.23 18.57 6.22
N LEU A 57 17.22 18.87 7.53
CA LEU A 57 17.08 17.85 8.57
C LEU A 57 15.73 17.12 8.45
N PHE A 58 14.65 17.86 8.18
CA PHE A 58 13.34 17.28 7.96
C PHE A 58 13.33 16.33 6.74
N LEU A 59 14.02 16.68 5.65
CA LEU A 59 14.21 15.77 4.51
C LEU A 59 14.94 14.49 4.91
N LEU A 60 16.03 14.59 5.67
CA LEU A 60 16.78 13.43 6.14
C LEU A 60 15.92 12.52 7.02
N PHE A 61 15.08 13.08 7.89
CA PHE A 61 14.13 12.31 8.68
C PHE A 61 13.10 11.59 7.80
N ASN A 62 12.56 12.25 6.77
CA ASN A 62 11.62 11.63 5.84
C ASN A 62 12.26 10.47 5.06
N ILE A 63 13.50 10.66 4.57
CA ILE A 63 14.27 9.59 3.91
C ILE A 63 14.56 8.45 4.90
N GLY A 64 14.94 8.77 6.14
CA GLY A 64 15.15 7.76 7.18
C GLY A 64 13.91 6.94 7.50
N MET A 65 12.74 7.59 7.52
CA MET A 65 11.45 6.96 7.79
C MET A 65 11.06 5.96 6.70
N PHE A 66 11.37 6.24 5.42
CA PHE A 66 11.21 5.29 4.32
C PHE A 66 11.95 3.96 4.57
N PHE A 67 13.13 3.98 5.20
CA PHE A 67 13.85 2.75 5.52
C PHE A 67 13.20 1.94 6.65
N LEU A 68 12.44 2.58 7.52
CA LEU A 68 11.79 1.97 8.70
C LEU A 68 10.38 1.45 8.42
N MET A 69 9.78 1.81 7.29
CA MET A 69 8.45 1.35 6.90
C MET A 69 8.48 -0.09 6.38
N ASP A 70 7.49 -0.86 6.82
CA ASP A 70 7.19 -2.23 6.40
C ASP A 70 6.44 -2.26 5.06
N ARG A 71 5.59 -1.26 4.82
CA ARG A 71 4.89 -1.06 3.55
C ARG A 71 5.41 0.18 2.86
N VAL A 72 5.71 0.09 1.57
CA VAL A 72 6.10 1.24 0.75
C VAL A 72 4.95 1.62 -0.16
N SER A 73 4.42 2.83 0.01
CA SER A 73 3.31 3.36 -0.77
C SER A 73 3.54 4.84 -1.13
N PRO A 74 3.10 5.31 -2.31
CA PRO A 74 3.28 6.70 -2.74
C PRO A 74 2.80 7.75 -1.74
N PHE A 75 1.74 7.47 -0.96
CA PHE A 75 1.21 8.44 0.00
C PHE A 75 2.21 8.80 1.11
N GLN A 76 3.18 7.93 1.40
CA GLN A 76 4.16 8.15 2.47
C GLN A 76 5.12 9.29 2.13
N PHE A 77 5.27 9.62 0.85
CA PHE A 77 6.08 10.74 0.40
C PHE A 77 5.39 12.11 0.55
N ILE A 78 4.12 12.15 0.97
CA ILE A 78 3.38 13.41 1.23
C ILE A 78 4.12 14.29 2.24
N SER A 79 4.73 13.69 3.26
CA SER A 79 5.51 14.40 4.27
C SER A 79 6.79 15.05 3.72
N THR A 80 7.25 14.64 2.54
CA THR A 80 8.41 15.22 1.84
C THR A 80 8.02 16.46 1.00
N ILE A 81 6.73 16.64 0.67
CA ILE A 81 6.23 17.75 -0.15
C ILE A 81 6.63 19.13 0.41
N PRO A 82 6.49 19.44 1.71
CA PRO A 82 6.88 20.75 2.24
C PRO A 82 8.35 21.08 2.01
N VAL A 83 9.24 20.09 2.10
CA VAL A 83 10.67 20.27 1.85
C VAL A 83 10.92 20.56 0.36
N LEU A 84 10.34 19.75 -0.52
CA LEU A 84 10.49 19.93 -1.96
C LEU A 84 9.98 21.29 -2.39
N ALA A 85 8.79 21.70 -1.93
CA ALA A 85 8.23 23.00 -2.21
C ALA A 85 9.14 24.15 -1.75
N TYR A 86 9.73 24.03 -0.54
CA TYR A 86 10.67 25.02 -0.02
C TYR A 86 11.91 25.16 -0.93
N PHE A 87 12.56 24.06 -1.33
CA PHE A 87 13.73 24.12 -2.19
C PHE A 87 13.42 24.50 -3.64
N ILE A 88 12.28 24.06 -4.19
CA ILE A 88 11.80 24.45 -5.52
C ILE A 88 11.53 25.97 -5.57
N THR A 89 11.00 26.55 -4.50
CA THR A 89 10.81 28.01 -4.41
C THR A 89 12.14 28.77 -4.55
N HIS A 90 13.22 28.24 -3.99
CA HIS A 90 14.56 28.82 -4.17
C HIS A 90 15.06 28.69 -5.61
N PHE A 91 14.67 27.63 -6.33
CA PHE A 91 14.95 27.51 -7.76
C PHE A 91 14.23 28.59 -8.58
N PHE A 92 12.96 28.89 -8.30
CA PHE A 92 12.23 29.94 -9.04
C PHE A 92 12.77 31.34 -8.78
N THR A 93 13.25 31.60 -7.57
CA THR A 93 13.80 32.91 -7.20
C THR A 93 15.25 33.13 -7.64
N ILE A 94 15.82 32.18 -8.40
CA ILE A 94 17.23 32.20 -8.81
C ILE A 94 17.54 33.33 -9.79
N THR A 95 16.59 33.65 -10.68
CA THR A 95 16.78 34.63 -11.75
C THR A 95 16.19 35.96 -11.31
N LYS A 96 16.91 37.07 -11.48
CA LYS A 96 16.39 38.42 -11.14
C LYS A 96 15.40 38.97 -12.18
N ASN A 97 15.40 38.41 -13.39
CA ASN A 97 14.49 38.79 -14.47
C ASN A 97 13.10 38.17 -14.24
N LYS A 98 12.08 39.03 -14.05
CA LYS A 98 10.68 38.64 -13.84
C LYS A 98 10.12 37.78 -14.99
N LEU A 99 10.50 38.07 -16.23
CA LEU A 99 10.02 37.29 -17.39
C LEU A 99 10.52 35.85 -17.31
N ALA A 100 11.81 35.67 -17.01
CA ALA A 100 12.40 34.34 -16.85
C ALA A 100 11.77 33.57 -15.66
N GLN A 101 11.52 34.25 -14.53
CA GLN A 101 10.82 33.64 -13.40
C GLN A 101 9.42 33.14 -13.78
N ASN A 102 8.64 33.97 -14.50
CA ASN A 102 7.30 33.61 -14.94
C ASN A 102 7.33 32.42 -15.91
N VAL A 103 8.24 32.43 -16.90
CA VAL A 103 8.39 31.34 -17.86
C VAL A 103 8.73 30.03 -17.14
N ILE A 104 9.70 30.06 -16.21
CA ILE A 104 10.08 28.87 -15.44
C ILE A 104 8.90 28.39 -14.58
N GLY A 105 8.21 29.28 -13.88
CA GLY A 105 7.06 28.94 -13.04
C GLY A 105 5.91 28.31 -13.83
N TYR A 106 5.49 28.93 -14.94
CA TYR A 106 4.44 28.38 -15.81
C TYR A 106 4.87 27.06 -16.48
N SER A 107 6.13 26.96 -16.89
CA SER A 107 6.64 25.70 -17.46
C SER A 107 6.57 24.57 -16.44
N TYR A 108 6.97 24.81 -15.18
CA TYR A 108 6.88 23.81 -14.13
C TYR A 108 5.42 23.42 -13.83
N PHE A 109 4.54 24.41 -13.75
CA PHE A 109 3.10 24.19 -13.51
C PHE A 109 2.46 23.32 -14.60
N LEU A 110 2.89 23.44 -15.86
CA LEU A 110 2.39 22.60 -16.96
C LEU A 110 3.08 21.24 -17.04
N ILE A 111 4.40 21.20 -16.88
CA ILE A 111 5.19 19.97 -17.06
C ILE A 111 4.86 18.93 -15.99
N VAL A 112 4.66 19.32 -14.73
CA VAL A 112 4.41 18.35 -13.64
C VAL A 112 3.13 17.52 -13.88
N PRO A 113 1.95 18.12 -14.16
CA PRO A 113 0.76 17.36 -14.54
C PRO A 113 0.96 16.54 -15.82
N LEU A 114 1.70 17.06 -16.81
CA LEU A 114 1.95 16.34 -18.06
C LEU A 114 2.82 15.09 -17.85
N ILE A 115 3.78 15.12 -16.94
CA ILE A 115 4.55 13.93 -16.54
C ILE A 115 3.63 12.91 -15.87
N GLY A 116 2.76 13.37 -14.96
CA GLY A 116 1.76 12.50 -14.33
C GLY A 116 0.84 11.85 -15.36
N TYR A 117 0.34 12.63 -16.32
CA TYR A 117 -0.48 12.13 -17.42
C TYR A 117 0.29 11.14 -18.32
N SER A 118 1.52 11.49 -18.71
CA SER A 118 2.39 10.62 -19.52
C SER A 118 2.67 9.30 -18.81
N TRP A 119 2.86 9.32 -17.49
CA TRP A 119 3.03 8.11 -16.70
C TRP A 119 1.74 7.26 -16.68
N THR A 120 0.58 7.88 -16.49
CA THR A 120 -0.70 7.13 -16.57
C THR A 120 -0.93 6.53 -17.94
N PHE A 121 -0.56 7.25 -19.01
CA PHE A 121 -0.66 6.73 -20.38
C PHE A 121 0.33 5.60 -20.63
N TYR A 122 1.58 5.73 -20.19
CA TYR A 122 2.57 4.65 -20.25
C TYR A 122 2.06 3.41 -19.53
N LEU A 123 1.53 3.58 -18.32
CA LEU A 123 1.02 2.50 -17.50
C LEU A 123 -0.16 1.78 -18.18
N LEU A 124 -1.11 2.50 -18.77
CA LEU A 124 -2.25 1.89 -19.47
C LEU A 124 -1.86 1.05 -20.70
N ASN A 125 -0.69 1.30 -21.29
CA ASN A 125 -0.21 0.60 -22.48
C ASN A 125 0.86 -0.46 -22.19
N ASP A 126 1.32 -0.57 -20.94
CA ASP A 126 2.32 -1.56 -20.52
C ASP A 126 1.61 -2.79 -19.93
N ALA A 127 2.03 -3.98 -20.36
CA ALA A 127 1.55 -5.25 -19.82
C ALA A 127 1.88 -5.41 -18.32
N SER A 128 2.85 -4.64 -17.81
CA SER A 128 3.17 -4.59 -16.37
C SER A 128 2.02 -4.03 -15.51
N PHE A 129 1.02 -3.37 -16.11
CA PHE A 129 -0.16 -2.87 -15.41
C PHE A 129 -1.03 -3.97 -14.80
N ASP A 130 -0.96 -5.19 -15.35
CA ASP A 130 -1.66 -6.32 -14.76
C ASP A 130 -1.12 -6.70 -13.37
N ASN A 131 0.10 -6.26 -13.00
CA ASN A 131 0.62 -6.38 -11.62
C ASN A 131 0.00 -5.36 -10.65
N TYR A 132 -0.57 -4.27 -11.17
CA TYR A 132 -1.22 -3.22 -10.37
C TYR A 132 -2.73 -3.38 -10.32
N LYS A 133 -3.32 -3.99 -11.35
CA LYS A 133 -4.66 -4.55 -11.23
C LYS A 133 -4.58 -5.68 -10.21
N GLN A 134 -5.56 -5.75 -9.32
CA GLN A 134 -5.77 -7.02 -8.63
C GLN A 134 -6.05 -8.03 -9.72
N GLU A 135 -5.20 -9.06 -9.86
CA GLU A 135 -5.55 -10.22 -10.63
C GLU A 135 -6.93 -10.64 -10.14
N THR A 136 -7.91 -10.61 -11.03
CA THR A 136 -9.13 -11.38 -10.82
C THR A 136 -8.66 -12.81 -10.90
N THR A 137 -8.07 -13.30 -9.79
CA THR A 137 -7.71 -14.70 -9.64
C THR A 137 -8.93 -15.49 -10.09
N ALA A 138 -8.72 -16.63 -10.74
CA ALA A 138 -9.69 -17.47 -11.45
C ALA A 138 -10.96 -17.91 -10.67
N LEU A 139 -11.28 -17.25 -9.57
CA LEU A 139 -12.54 -17.12 -8.87
C LEU A 139 -13.62 -16.37 -9.67
N ASN A 140 -13.62 -16.47 -11.00
CA ASN A 140 -14.76 -16.10 -11.86
C ASN A 140 -16.01 -16.95 -11.55
N GLU A 141 -15.93 -17.84 -10.57
CA GLU A 141 -17.01 -18.70 -10.10
C GLU A 141 -17.69 -18.21 -8.81
N ILE A 142 -17.20 -17.16 -8.15
CA ILE A 142 -17.91 -16.64 -6.96
C ILE A 142 -19.20 -15.97 -7.45
N PRO A 143 -20.38 -16.54 -7.16
CA PRO A 143 -21.63 -15.96 -7.61
C PRO A 143 -21.84 -14.60 -6.94
N GLU A 144 -22.31 -13.62 -7.71
CA GLU A 144 -22.54 -12.27 -7.23
C GLU A 144 -23.49 -12.26 -6.02
N GLY A 145 -23.15 -11.47 -4.99
CA GLY A 145 -23.98 -11.33 -3.78
C GLY A 145 -23.86 -12.48 -2.77
N LYS A 146 -23.00 -13.47 -3.00
CA LYS A 146 -22.70 -14.51 -2.00
C LYS A 146 -21.84 -13.98 -0.87
N THR A 147 -22.01 -14.56 0.33
CA THR A 147 -21.16 -14.27 1.48
C THR A 147 -19.87 -15.09 1.41
N VAL A 148 -18.73 -14.41 1.40
CA VAL A 148 -17.42 -15.05 1.25
C VAL A 148 -16.56 -14.79 2.50
N MET A 149 -15.81 -15.81 2.90
CA MET A 149 -14.75 -15.72 3.90
C MET A 149 -13.42 -16.13 3.27
N VAL A 150 -12.46 -15.21 3.23
CA VAL A 150 -11.12 -15.49 2.69
C VAL A 150 -10.14 -15.70 3.83
N LEU A 151 -9.42 -16.83 3.80
CA LEU A 151 -8.32 -17.18 4.68
C LEU A 151 -7.00 -17.04 3.91
N GLY A 152 -6.63 -15.79 3.64
CA GLY A 152 -5.49 -15.45 2.81
C GLY A 152 -5.29 -13.95 2.69
N ASP A 153 -4.19 -13.57 2.04
CA ASP A 153 -3.85 -12.16 1.82
C ASP A 153 -4.55 -11.56 0.59
N ASN A 154 -5.18 -12.39 -0.25
CA ASN A 154 -5.88 -11.93 -1.44
C ASN A 154 -7.29 -11.43 -1.12
N HIS A 155 -7.58 -10.16 -1.45
CA HIS A 155 -8.90 -9.57 -1.24
C HIS A 155 -9.75 -9.49 -2.51
N SER A 156 -9.25 -9.99 -3.65
CA SER A 156 -9.95 -9.92 -4.95
C SER A 156 -11.32 -10.58 -4.92
N ALA A 157 -11.49 -11.64 -4.11
CA ALA A 157 -12.75 -12.33 -3.93
C ALA A 157 -13.91 -11.43 -3.42
N TYR A 158 -13.60 -10.34 -2.74
CA TYR A 158 -14.61 -9.40 -2.22
C TYR A 158 -15.06 -8.35 -3.23
N GLN A 159 -14.54 -8.35 -4.46
CA GLN A 159 -14.97 -7.40 -5.50
C GLN A 159 -16.44 -7.59 -5.89
N ASN A 160 -16.89 -8.85 -5.98
CA ASN A 160 -18.25 -9.22 -6.40
C ASN A 160 -19.06 -9.92 -5.30
N ALA A 161 -18.53 -9.99 -4.07
CA ALA A 161 -19.09 -10.77 -2.97
C ALA A 161 -19.18 -9.98 -1.67
N VAL A 162 -20.08 -10.41 -0.79
CA VAL A 162 -20.28 -9.80 0.52
C VAL A 162 -19.30 -10.44 1.51
N MET A 163 -18.59 -9.61 2.29
CA MET A 163 -17.68 -10.09 3.31
C MET A 163 -18.42 -10.75 4.47
N ALA A 164 -18.08 -11.99 4.80
CA ALA A 164 -18.63 -12.74 5.91
C ALA A 164 -17.54 -13.33 6.81
N SER A 165 -16.65 -12.46 7.29
CA SER A 165 -15.75 -12.83 8.38
C SER A 165 -15.26 -11.61 9.16
N PRO A 166 -14.93 -11.76 10.45
CA PRO A 166 -14.14 -10.77 11.17
C PRO A 166 -12.66 -10.83 10.78
N TYR A 167 -12.25 -11.73 9.87
CA TYR A 167 -10.88 -12.04 9.52
C TYR A 167 -10.44 -11.45 8.19
N LEU A 168 -10.95 -10.26 7.84
CA LEU A 168 -10.63 -9.56 6.59
C LEU A 168 -9.12 -9.44 6.36
N ASN A 169 -8.37 -9.04 7.39
CA ASN A 169 -6.92 -9.00 7.34
C ASN A 169 -6.36 -10.28 7.95
N PHE A 170 -6.17 -11.29 7.11
CA PHE A 170 -5.73 -12.61 7.53
C PHE A 170 -4.44 -12.56 8.36
N ARG A 171 -3.48 -11.73 7.95
CA ARG A 171 -2.19 -11.53 8.65
C ARG A 171 -2.33 -10.95 10.05
N LEU A 172 -3.22 -9.99 10.27
CA LEU A 172 -3.51 -9.49 11.62
C LEU A 172 -4.17 -10.56 12.49
N THR A 173 -4.91 -11.47 11.88
CA THR A 173 -5.59 -12.57 12.55
C THR A 173 -4.72 -13.83 12.68
N GLU A 174 -3.54 -13.87 12.08
CA GLU A 174 -2.59 -14.96 12.24
C GLU A 174 -2.20 -15.16 13.71
N ILE A 175 -2.07 -14.07 14.48
CA ILE A 175 -1.82 -14.14 15.94
C ILE A 175 -2.99 -14.82 16.68
N TYR A 176 -4.22 -14.58 16.22
CA TYR A 176 -5.42 -15.24 16.73
C TYR A 176 -5.39 -16.73 16.35
N PHE A 177 -4.98 -17.05 15.13
CA PHE A 177 -4.95 -18.41 14.61
C PHE A 177 -3.77 -19.27 15.14
N ALA A 178 -2.65 -18.64 15.51
CA ALA A 178 -1.52 -19.31 16.15
C ALA A 178 -1.92 -20.01 17.46
N LYS A 179 -3.03 -19.58 18.08
CA LYS A 179 -3.58 -20.16 19.31
C LYS A 179 -4.74 -21.12 19.07
N MET A 180 -5.01 -21.51 17.82
CA MET A 180 -6.09 -22.43 17.47
C MET A 180 -5.94 -23.83 18.03
N GLY A 181 -4.79 -24.18 18.63
CA GLY A 181 -4.66 -25.40 19.44
C GLY A 181 -5.51 -25.38 20.72
N GLU A 182 -5.83 -24.21 21.28
CA GLU A 182 -6.59 -24.11 22.52
C GLU A 182 -8.12 -24.09 22.26
N MET A 183 -8.88 -24.80 23.10
CA MET A 183 -10.34 -24.94 22.96
C MET A 183 -11.09 -23.60 22.96
N LYS A 184 -10.57 -22.60 23.68
CA LYS A 184 -11.17 -21.26 23.75
C LYS A 184 -11.23 -20.58 22.38
N TRP A 185 -10.15 -20.66 21.60
CA TRP A 185 -10.08 -20.04 20.28
C TRP A 185 -10.89 -20.81 19.23
N LYS A 186 -10.90 -22.16 19.32
CA LYS A 186 -11.79 -23.00 18.49
C LYS A 186 -13.27 -22.68 18.72
N THR A 187 -13.68 -22.51 19.98
CA THR A 187 -15.06 -22.18 20.34
C THR A 187 -15.46 -20.81 19.79
N ARG A 188 -14.55 -19.83 19.84
CA ARG A 188 -14.79 -18.51 19.29
C ARG A 188 -14.85 -18.51 17.76
N PHE A 189 -13.95 -19.23 17.09
CA PHE A 189 -14.02 -19.45 15.64
C PHE A 189 -15.35 -20.09 15.24
N TYR A 190 -15.82 -21.10 15.98
CA TYR A 190 -17.14 -21.71 15.75
C TYR A 190 -18.29 -20.70 15.90
N GLN A 191 -18.24 -19.83 16.91
CA GLN A 191 -19.24 -18.78 17.12
C GLN A 191 -19.22 -17.74 16.00
N ASP A 192 -18.02 -17.31 15.58
CA ASP A 192 -17.83 -16.36 14.50
C ASP A 192 -18.36 -16.94 13.18
N LEU A 193 -18.02 -18.20 12.87
CA LEU A 193 -18.47 -18.88 11.66
C LEU A 193 -20.00 -19.10 11.66
N LYS A 194 -20.59 -19.42 12.81
CA LYS A 194 -22.04 -19.56 12.94
C LYS A 194 -22.76 -18.21 12.80
N LYS A 195 -22.15 -17.12 13.27
CA LYS A 195 -22.72 -15.77 13.24
C LYS A 195 -22.66 -15.16 11.84
N GLU A 196 -21.49 -15.21 11.20
CA GLU A 196 -21.26 -14.62 9.88
C GLU A 196 -21.79 -15.52 8.76
N ASN A 197 -21.79 -16.85 8.97
CA ASN A 197 -22.40 -17.86 8.11
C ASN A 197 -22.03 -17.70 6.62
N PRO A 198 -20.74 -17.77 6.27
CA PRO A 198 -20.29 -17.60 4.90
C PRO A 198 -20.83 -18.73 4.01
N ASP A 199 -21.29 -18.37 2.81
CA ASP A 199 -21.69 -19.33 1.78
C ASP A 199 -20.47 -20.02 1.16
N ILE A 200 -19.34 -19.29 1.06
CA ILE A 200 -18.11 -19.75 0.43
C ILE A 200 -16.91 -19.39 1.32
N ILE A 201 -16.00 -20.35 1.52
CA ILE A 201 -14.72 -20.14 2.20
C ILE A 201 -13.59 -20.40 1.20
N ILE A 202 -12.65 -19.46 1.11
CA ILE A 202 -11.46 -19.53 0.26
C ILE A 202 -10.26 -19.74 1.17
N ASP A 203 -9.67 -20.93 1.12
CA ASP A 203 -8.58 -21.33 2.03
C ASP A 203 -7.21 -21.28 1.32
N GLU A 204 -6.68 -20.07 1.10
CA GLU A 204 -5.37 -19.88 0.45
C GLU A 204 -4.23 -20.33 1.36
N ALA A 205 -4.38 -20.16 2.67
CA ALA A 205 -3.39 -20.55 3.67
C ALA A 205 -3.43 -22.06 4.02
N ALA A 206 -4.38 -22.83 3.47
CA ALA A 206 -4.59 -24.26 3.74
C ALA A 206 -4.73 -24.60 5.23
N VAL A 207 -5.40 -23.73 6.00
CA VAL A 207 -5.54 -23.85 7.46
C VAL A 207 -6.91 -24.35 7.90
N PHE A 208 -7.92 -24.30 7.04
CA PHE A 208 -9.31 -24.57 7.41
C PHE A 208 -9.51 -26.00 7.90
N ASP A 209 -8.96 -26.99 7.20
CA ASP A 209 -9.11 -28.41 7.54
C ASP A 209 -8.56 -28.74 8.92
N SER A 210 -7.42 -28.13 9.26
CA SER A 210 -6.77 -28.28 10.57
C SER A 210 -7.65 -27.72 11.69
N TRP A 211 -8.34 -26.60 11.44
CA TRP A 211 -9.18 -25.96 12.45
C TRP A 211 -10.49 -26.71 12.70
N ILE A 212 -11.06 -27.34 11.68
CA ILE A 212 -12.34 -28.06 11.82
C ILE A 212 -12.18 -29.51 12.29
N GLN A 213 -10.96 -30.04 12.38
CA GLN A 213 -10.69 -31.44 12.79
C GLN A 213 -11.35 -31.79 14.13
N ASP A 214 -11.31 -30.85 15.09
CA ASP A 214 -11.89 -31.02 16.43
C ASP A 214 -13.30 -30.39 16.58
N LEU A 215 -13.90 -29.96 15.47
CA LEU A 215 -15.23 -29.36 15.42
C LEU A 215 -16.15 -30.21 14.53
N PRO A 216 -16.56 -31.41 15.00
CA PRO A 216 -17.30 -32.38 14.18
C PRO A 216 -18.65 -31.86 13.66
N LYS A 217 -19.22 -30.83 14.31
CA LYS A 217 -20.46 -30.17 13.87
C LYS A 217 -20.30 -29.27 12.65
N LEU A 218 -19.09 -28.78 12.36
CA LEU A 218 -18.83 -27.92 11.19
C LEU A 218 -18.48 -28.70 9.93
N LYS A 219 -17.83 -29.86 10.10
CA LYS A 219 -17.41 -30.72 8.99
C LYS A 219 -18.52 -31.07 7.99
N PRO A 220 -19.77 -31.39 8.39
CA PRO A 220 -20.84 -31.66 7.43
C PRO A 220 -21.42 -30.40 6.78
N LEU A 221 -21.16 -29.21 7.32
CA LEU A 221 -21.73 -27.95 6.83
C LEU A 221 -20.95 -27.37 5.64
N TYR A 222 -19.71 -27.81 5.43
CA TYR A 222 -18.82 -27.25 4.42
C TYR A 222 -18.15 -28.37 3.62
N THR A 223 -18.27 -28.30 2.30
CA THR A 223 -17.74 -29.30 1.37
C THR A 223 -16.77 -28.64 0.40
N ARG A 224 -15.58 -29.22 0.24
CA ARG A 224 -14.59 -28.75 -0.72
C ARG A 224 -14.96 -29.21 -2.13
N SER A 225 -15.01 -28.27 -3.07
CA SER A 225 -15.22 -28.50 -4.50
C SER A 225 -13.90 -28.85 -5.20
N GLU A 226 -13.99 -29.37 -6.42
CA GLU A 226 -12.86 -29.69 -7.28
C GLU A 226 -11.95 -28.48 -7.54
N ASN A 227 -12.52 -27.27 -7.50
CA ASN A 227 -11.81 -26.01 -7.71
C ASN A 227 -11.13 -25.46 -6.44
N GLY A 228 -11.05 -26.27 -5.37
CA GLY A 228 -10.40 -25.90 -4.09
C GLY A 228 -11.25 -25.02 -3.17
N LEU A 229 -12.35 -24.46 -3.67
CA LEU A 229 -13.32 -23.67 -2.92
C LEU A 229 -14.14 -24.52 -1.94
N ILE A 230 -14.48 -23.96 -0.78
CA ILE A 230 -15.24 -24.64 0.25
C ILE A 230 -16.65 -24.04 0.29
N TYR A 231 -17.64 -24.79 -0.18
CA TYR A 231 -19.03 -24.36 -0.24
C TYR A 231 -19.79 -24.84 0.98
N ARG A 232 -20.72 -24.02 1.46
CA ARG A 232 -21.69 -24.46 2.45
C ARG A 232 -22.63 -25.49 1.83
N GLY A 233 -22.72 -26.68 2.44
CA GLY A 233 -23.72 -27.68 2.11
C GLY A 233 -25.11 -27.13 2.40
N VAL A 234 -25.99 -27.13 1.39
CA VAL A 234 -27.39 -26.78 1.58
C VAL A 234 -27.97 -27.82 2.56
N GLN A 235 -28.36 -27.36 3.75
CA GLN A 235 -29.26 -28.14 4.59
C GLN A 235 -30.62 -28.10 3.93
N GLU A 236 -31.05 -29.22 3.34
CA GLU A 236 -32.49 -29.52 3.19
C GLU A 236 -33.15 -29.61 4.57
#